data_AF-A0ABD0XRT8-F1
#
_entry.id   AF-A0ABD0XRT8-F1
#
_cell.length_a   1.000
_cell.length_b   1.000
_cell.length_c   1.000
_cell.angle_alpha   90.00
_cell.angle_beta   90.00
_cell.angle_gamma   90.00
#
_symmetry.space_group_name_H-M   'P 1'
#
loop_
_entity.id
_entity.type
_entity.pdbx_description
1 polymer ?
#
loop_
_entity_poly.entity_id
_entity_poly.type
_entity_poly.pdbx_seq_one_letter_code
_entity_poly.pdbx_strand_id
1 'polypeptide(L)'
;MLPVRRLVLLGTRRLQSRFFSASQNHWNSKKGLVLGVYDRAKDDVSLPLTEAASGVDRFLSGKLSELLNISGPALMKGKNRIFYGLHEDFPCIAVVGLGKTSPGVCGTESWDAGKENIRAAVAAGCRHLQEHELSHVEVDGCGDSQAAAEGAVLGLFTYDNLKTKKKTKVTTQLHGSGCVLGWQKGVLYGEGQNLARYLMEAPANHITPSGFADTITHRLSSYADRVTIRYRSKEWIEEQKMGAFLSVSKGSEEPPVFLELHYNGCHDITQAPLLLVGKGITFDSGGISLKPPSGMDAMRADMGGAASVCSAIVTAAALNLPINIIGLAPLCENMPSGKANKPGDVVTAKNGKTIQVDNTDAEGRLILADALCYAHSFNPRAIVNAATLTGAMDVALGSAATGVFTNSDWLWDQLHKASVVTGDRVWRMPLFDHYTTQVTDCQLADLNNIGKYSRSGGACTAAAFLKEFVTAPHWAHLDIAGVMTNKDEVPYLKKGMSGRPTRTLVEFAARLATQSDPTDSGPL
;
A
#
# COMPACT_ATOMS: atom_id res chain seq x y z
N MET A 1 23.90 16.48 -68.49
CA MET A 1 25.25 16.47 -67.89
C MET A 1 25.14 15.94 -66.47
N LEU A 2 26.10 15.08 -66.13
CA LEU A 2 26.32 14.32 -64.89
C LEU A 2 26.56 15.21 -63.64
N PRO A 3 26.67 14.62 -62.41
CA PRO A 3 25.91 15.02 -61.23
C PRO A 3 26.79 15.59 -60.10
N VAL A 4 26.16 16.10 -59.04
CA VAL A 4 26.86 16.46 -57.80
C VAL A 4 26.49 15.48 -56.69
N ARG A 5 27.51 14.74 -56.26
CA ARG A 5 27.59 13.91 -55.05
C ARG A 5 27.19 14.70 -53.81
N ARG A 6 26.43 14.09 -52.88
CA ARG A 6 26.67 14.30 -51.45
C ARG A 6 26.61 13.00 -50.68
N LEU A 7 27.67 12.84 -49.90
CA LEU A 7 28.08 11.70 -49.12
C LEU A 7 27.29 11.60 -47.81
N VAL A 8 27.13 10.37 -47.36
CA VAL A 8 26.68 9.93 -46.04
C VAL A 8 27.49 10.57 -44.91
N LEU A 9 26.82 11.04 -43.85
CA LEU A 9 27.41 11.20 -42.53
C LEU A 9 26.38 10.78 -41.48
N LEU A 10 26.61 9.56 -40.96
CA LEU A 10 25.98 8.98 -39.79
C LEU A 10 26.21 9.87 -38.57
N GLY A 11 25.14 10.49 -38.07
CA GLY A 11 25.13 11.17 -36.79
C GLY A 11 24.73 10.23 -35.67
N THR A 12 25.67 9.45 -35.13
CA THR A 12 25.51 8.81 -33.82
C THR A 12 25.49 9.89 -32.74
N ARG A 13 24.30 10.38 -32.37
CA ARG A 13 24.13 11.12 -31.11
C ARG A 13 24.14 10.12 -29.96
N ARG A 14 25.33 9.88 -29.41
CA ARG A 14 25.49 9.37 -28.04
C ARG A 14 24.75 10.32 -27.10
N LEU A 15 23.59 9.92 -26.61
CA LEU A 15 23.02 10.49 -25.40
C LEU A 15 23.93 10.07 -24.25
N GLN A 16 24.84 10.97 -23.87
CA GLN A 16 25.56 10.88 -22.60
C GLN A 16 24.51 10.87 -21.49
N SER A 17 24.18 9.69 -20.99
CA SER A 17 23.67 9.49 -19.64
C SER A 17 24.69 10.10 -18.70
N ARG A 18 24.40 11.31 -18.20
CA ARG A 18 25.14 11.90 -17.09
C ARG A 18 24.87 11.01 -15.88
N PHE A 19 25.76 10.05 -15.65
CA PHE A 19 26.03 9.53 -14.32
C PHE A 19 26.21 10.73 -13.41
N PHE A 20 25.46 10.78 -12.30
CA PHE A 20 25.71 11.73 -11.23
C PHE A 20 27.13 11.49 -10.73
N SER A 21 28.06 12.26 -11.28
CA SER A 21 29.41 12.42 -10.75
C SER A 21 29.26 13.04 -9.37
N ALA A 22 29.75 12.34 -8.36
CA ALA A 22 29.95 12.86 -7.04
C ALA A 22 30.99 13.99 -7.10
N SER A 23 30.57 15.20 -7.42
CA SER A 23 31.36 16.39 -7.12
C SER A 23 31.03 16.81 -5.69
N GLN A 24 32.01 16.62 -4.82
CA GLN A 24 32.06 17.11 -3.45
C GLN A 24 31.53 18.54 -3.37
N ASN A 25 30.44 18.67 -2.63
CA ASN A 25 29.97 19.95 -2.12
C ASN A 25 29.89 19.74 -0.61
N HIS A 26 31.02 19.98 0.08
CA HIS A 26 31.10 20.08 1.53
C HIS A 26 30.26 21.29 1.97
N TRP A 27 28.96 21.08 2.17
CA TRP A 27 28.13 22.01 2.90
C TRP A 27 27.97 21.47 4.32
N ASN A 28 28.05 22.41 5.25
CA ASN A 28 27.99 22.36 6.71
C ASN A 28 26.71 21.73 7.30
N SER A 29 26.15 20.73 6.62
CA SER A 29 24.93 20.02 6.97
C SER A 29 25.27 18.97 8.03
N LYS A 30 25.00 19.28 9.29
CA LYS A 30 24.99 18.32 10.40
C LYS A 30 24.23 17.05 9.98
N LYS A 31 24.90 15.91 9.93
CA LYS A 31 24.27 14.61 9.62
C LYS A 31 23.87 13.90 10.91
N GLY A 32 22.72 13.25 10.90
CA GLY A 32 22.36 12.25 11.90
C GLY A 32 22.85 10.86 11.48
N LEU A 33 23.04 9.98 12.45
CA LEU A 33 23.36 8.58 12.22
C LEU A 33 22.47 7.68 13.08
N VAL A 34 21.86 6.66 12.50
CA VAL A 34 21.11 5.61 13.22
C VAL A 34 21.92 4.32 13.22
N LEU A 35 22.17 3.75 14.40
CA LEU A 35 22.95 2.52 14.61
C LEU A 35 22.19 1.50 15.44
N GLY A 36 22.26 0.22 15.08
CA GLY A 36 21.57 -0.87 15.79
C GLY A 36 22.38 -1.54 16.89
N VAL A 37 21.68 -1.97 17.95
CA VAL A 37 22.21 -2.86 19.00
C VAL A 37 21.18 -3.96 19.32
N TYR A 38 21.63 -5.20 19.47
CA TYR A 38 20.78 -6.34 19.83
C TYR A 38 20.67 -6.53 21.36
N ASP A 39 19.75 -7.41 21.78
CA ASP A 39 19.68 -7.83 23.18
C ASP A 39 20.93 -8.61 23.58
N ARG A 40 21.47 -8.30 24.76
CA ARG A 40 22.65 -8.96 25.32
C ARG A 40 22.34 -10.42 25.68
N ALA A 41 23.18 -11.36 25.25
CA ALA A 41 23.14 -12.74 25.74
C ALA A 41 23.60 -12.78 27.21
N LYS A 42 23.07 -13.75 27.99
CA LYS A 42 23.31 -13.81 29.45
C LYS A 42 24.80 -13.90 29.85
N ASP A 43 25.66 -14.38 28.94
CA ASP A 43 27.08 -14.66 29.22
C ASP A 43 28.07 -13.76 28.44
N ASP A 44 27.58 -12.76 27.69
CA ASP A 44 28.46 -11.93 26.83
C ASP A 44 28.95 -10.67 27.57
N VAL A 45 30.27 -10.44 27.54
CA VAL A 45 30.92 -9.25 28.11
C VAL A 45 30.82 -8.05 27.16
N SER A 46 30.68 -8.29 25.86
CA SER A 46 30.61 -7.25 24.82
C SER A 46 29.17 -6.83 24.50
N LEU A 47 29.00 -5.60 24.00
CA LEU A 47 27.71 -5.13 23.50
C LEU A 47 27.49 -5.73 22.09
N PRO A 48 26.34 -6.39 21.84
CA PRO A 48 26.06 -7.00 20.54
C PRO A 48 25.60 -5.93 19.53
N LEU A 49 26.54 -5.09 19.10
CA LEU A 49 26.35 -4.09 18.06
C LEU A 49 26.20 -4.77 16.69
N THR A 50 25.49 -4.13 15.77
CA THR A 50 25.51 -4.53 14.35
C THR A 50 26.91 -4.37 13.76
N GLU A 51 27.15 -4.90 12.57
CA GLU A 51 28.44 -4.72 11.88
C GLU A 51 28.78 -3.24 11.66
N ALA A 52 27.80 -2.45 11.20
CA ALA A 52 27.99 -1.02 10.98
C ALA A 52 28.24 -0.27 12.30
N ALA A 53 27.46 -0.56 13.34
CA ALA A 53 27.65 0.06 14.65
C ALA A 53 29.01 -0.31 15.27
N SER A 54 29.46 -1.57 15.12
CA SER A 54 30.79 -2.03 15.52
C SER A 54 31.91 -1.35 14.73
N GLY A 55 31.69 -1.12 13.43
CA GLY A 55 32.61 -0.34 12.58
C GLY A 55 32.78 1.09 13.08
N VAL A 56 31.66 1.76 13.39
CA VAL A 56 31.67 3.12 13.94
C VAL A 56 32.29 3.16 15.33
N ASP A 57 31.96 2.22 16.23
CA ASP A 57 32.54 2.19 17.57
C ASP A 57 34.06 1.98 17.53
N ARG A 58 34.57 1.11 16.66
CA ARG A 58 36.03 0.96 16.44
C ARG A 58 36.67 2.25 15.94
N PHE A 59 36.04 2.93 15.00
CA PHE A 59 36.50 4.22 14.50
C PHE A 59 36.52 5.29 15.61
N LEU A 60 35.57 5.23 16.53
CA LEU A 60 35.49 6.07 17.72
C LEU A 60 36.32 5.57 18.91
N SER A 61 37.21 4.60 18.70
CA SER A 61 38.06 4.01 19.75
C SER A 61 37.28 3.47 20.97
N GLY A 62 36.10 2.90 20.76
CA GLY A 62 35.25 2.29 21.80
C GLY A 62 34.34 3.26 22.55
N LYS A 63 34.37 4.56 22.21
CA LYS A 63 33.64 5.61 22.93
C LYS A 63 32.11 5.45 22.85
N LEU A 64 31.57 4.87 21.78
CA LEU A 64 30.13 4.63 21.66
C LEU A 64 29.69 3.55 22.66
N SER A 65 30.43 2.44 22.73
CA SER A 65 30.21 1.37 23.71
C SER A 65 30.37 1.85 25.15
N GLU A 66 31.39 2.68 25.42
CA GLU A 66 31.59 3.32 26.73
C GLU A 66 30.37 4.13 27.16
N LEU A 67 29.89 5.05 26.30
CA LEU A 67 28.74 5.89 26.62
C LEU A 67 27.43 5.08 26.71
N LEU A 68 27.26 4.02 25.93
CA LEU A 68 26.12 3.11 26.04
C LEU A 68 26.07 2.44 27.43
N ASN A 69 27.21 2.01 27.96
CA ASN A 69 27.30 1.43 29.30
C ASN A 69 27.07 2.48 30.40
N ILE A 70 27.61 3.70 30.25
CA ILE A 70 27.43 4.79 31.22
C ILE A 70 25.98 5.26 31.28
N SER A 71 25.29 5.28 30.15
CA SER A 71 23.94 5.87 30.02
C SER A 71 22.80 5.01 30.59
N GLY A 72 23.12 3.91 31.29
CA GLY A 72 22.18 3.16 32.10
C GLY A 72 21.75 1.82 31.47
N PRO A 73 20.49 1.39 31.64
CA PRO A 73 20.03 0.08 31.21
C PRO A 73 20.22 -0.18 29.71
N ALA A 74 20.33 -1.47 29.35
CA ALA A 74 20.39 -1.92 27.97
C ALA A 74 19.17 -1.45 27.16
N LEU A 75 19.39 -1.14 25.87
CA LEU A 75 18.34 -0.71 24.97
C LEU A 75 17.48 -1.89 24.52
N MET A 76 16.25 -1.94 25.05
CA MET A 76 15.25 -2.93 24.64
C MET A 76 14.74 -2.66 23.22
N LYS A 77 14.14 -3.69 22.60
CA LYS A 77 13.42 -3.62 21.30
C LYS A 77 12.61 -2.32 21.16
N GLY A 78 12.86 -1.58 20.08
CA GLY A 78 12.12 -0.38 19.70
C GLY A 78 12.41 0.86 20.54
N LYS A 79 13.26 0.77 21.57
CA LYS A 79 13.77 1.93 22.32
C LYS A 79 15.00 2.49 21.62
N ASN A 80 15.28 3.77 21.86
CA ASN A 80 16.45 4.44 21.32
C ASN A 80 17.06 5.40 22.33
N ARG A 81 18.32 5.78 22.09
CA ARG A 81 19.08 6.77 22.87
C ARG A 81 19.96 7.60 21.95
N ILE A 82 20.08 8.90 22.21
CA ILE A 82 20.92 9.81 21.42
C ILE A 82 22.22 10.09 22.16
N PHE A 83 23.32 10.06 21.42
CA PHE A 83 24.64 10.50 21.86
C PHE A 83 25.11 11.68 21.02
N TYR A 84 25.70 12.67 21.67
CA TYR A 84 26.10 13.93 21.06
C TYR A 84 27.62 14.07 21.00
N GLY A 85 28.13 14.72 19.96
CA GLY A 85 29.54 15.11 19.87
C GLY A 85 30.52 13.92 19.89
N LEU A 86 30.07 12.76 19.44
CA LEU A 86 30.92 11.58 19.29
C LEU A 86 31.83 11.70 18.06
N HIS A 87 31.34 12.31 16.99
CA HIS A 87 32.08 12.57 15.76
C HIS A 87 31.70 13.93 15.19
N GLU A 88 32.62 14.57 14.46
CA GLU A 88 32.41 15.86 13.81
C GLU A 88 31.38 15.78 12.65
N ASP A 89 31.42 14.72 11.85
CA ASP A 89 30.43 14.51 10.77
C ASP A 89 29.05 14.09 11.30
N PHE A 90 29.00 13.44 12.46
CA PHE A 90 27.79 12.91 13.08
C PHE A 90 27.58 13.51 14.48
N PRO A 91 27.16 14.78 14.57
CA PRO A 91 26.95 15.45 15.86
C PRO A 91 25.86 14.80 16.72
N CYS A 92 24.95 14.04 16.13
CA CYS A 92 23.91 13.26 16.83
C CYS A 92 23.88 11.83 16.28
N ILE A 93 24.14 10.85 17.15
CA ILE A 93 24.06 9.42 16.85
C ILE A 93 22.91 8.81 17.66
N ALA A 94 21.90 8.27 16.98
CA ALA A 94 20.82 7.52 17.57
C ALA A 94 21.15 6.02 17.60
N VAL A 95 21.31 5.44 18.79
CA VAL A 95 21.40 3.99 18.94
C VAL A 95 20.01 3.43 19.18
N VAL A 96 19.62 2.39 18.45
CA VAL A 96 18.28 1.79 18.47
C VAL A 96 18.35 0.31 18.86
N GLY A 97 17.46 -0.12 19.76
CA GLY A 97 17.38 -1.52 20.22
C GLY A 97 16.62 -2.40 19.22
N LEU A 98 17.29 -3.41 18.68
CA LEU A 98 16.77 -4.34 17.67
C LEU A 98 16.10 -5.58 18.30
N GLY A 99 16.23 -5.78 19.61
CA GLY A 99 15.80 -7.00 20.30
C GLY A 99 16.75 -8.16 20.03
N LYS A 100 16.26 -9.40 20.17
CA LYS A 100 17.04 -10.62 19.89
C LYS A 100 17.57 -10.65 18.45
N THR A 101 18.79 -11.16 18.27
CA THR A 101 19.38 -11.42 16.96
C THR A 101 18.60 -12.52 16.23
N SER A 102 18.24 -12.26 14.97
CA SER A 102 17.62 -13.23 14.05
C SER A 102 16.44 -14.04 14.63
N PRO A 103 15.37 -13.39 15.14
CA PRO A 103 14.25 -14.10 15.76
C PRO A 103 13.40 -14.89 14.75
N GLY A 104 13.56 -14.63 13.45
CA GLY A 104 12.89 -15.34 12.36
C GLY A 104 11.37 -15.13 12.30
N VAL A 105 10.68 -16.07 11.65
CA VAL A 105 9.22 -16.06 11.55
C VAL A 105 8.60 -16.49 12.88
N CYS A 106 7.76 -15.64 13.46
CA CYS A 106 7.02 -15.94 14.67
C CYS A 106 5.71 -16.65 14.31
N GLY A 107 5.60 -17.95 14.62
CA GLY A 107 4.41 -18.74 14.27
C GLY A 107 3.10 -18.24 14.89
N THR A 108 3.14 -17.65 16.09
CA THR A 108 1.93 -17.11 16.75
C THR A 108 1.49 -15.77 16.19
N GLU A 109 2.42 -14.96 15.68
CA GLU A 109 2.12 -13.63 15.12
C GLU A 109 1.99 -13.63 13.60
N SER A 110 2.43 -14.70 12.93
CA SER A 110 2.44 -14.85 11.48
C SER A 110 3.19 -13.72 10.75
N TRP A 111 4.36 -13.33 11.26
CA TRP A 111 5.25 -12.36 10.63
C TRP A 111 6.73 -12.69 10.88
N ASP A 112 7.63 -12.07 10.12
CA ASP A 112 9.05 -12.03 10.44
C ASP A 112 9.31 -11.00 11.56
N ALA A 113 9.59 -11.49 12.76
CA ALA A 113 9.80 -10.66 13.93
C ALA A 113 11.08 -9.81 13.83
N GLY A 114 12.09 -10.26 13.07
CA GLY A 114 13.34 -9.54 12.89
C GLY A 114 13.10 -8.27 12.06
N LYS A 115 12.40 -8.43 10.94
CA LYS A 115 12.01 -7.31 10.08
C LYS A 115 11.14 -6.29 10.81
N GLU A 116 10.14 -6.74 11.57
CA GLU A 116 9.28 -5.84 12.35
C GLU A 116 10.06 -5.06 13.43
N ASN A 117 11.00 -5.71 14.11
CA ASN A 117 11.85 -5.02 15.09
C ASN A 117 12.70 -3.94 14.44
N ILE A 118 13.34 -4.25 13.30
CA ILE A 118 14.18 -3.30 12.55
C ILE A 118 13.35 -2.10 12.11
N ARG A 119 12.18 -2.32 11.49
CA ARG A 119 11.29 -1.24 11.05
C ARG A 119 10.93 -0.31 12.21
N ALA A 120 10.50 -0.88 13.34
CA ALA A 120 10.11 -0.12 14.52
C ALA A 120 11.27 0.68 15.14
N ALA A 121 12.43 0.04 15.30
CA ALA A 121 13.62 0.64 15.90
C ALA A 121 14.17 1.78 15.04
N VAL A 122 14.33 1.54 13.73
CA VAL A 122 14.82 2.56 12.79
C VAL A 122 13.84 3.73 12.68
N ALA A 123 12.54 3.48 12.60
CA ALA A 123 11.54 4.54 12.60
C ALA A 123 11.63 5.42 13.85
N ALA A 124 11.85 4.83 15.02
CA ALA A 124 12.02 5.56 16.27
C ALA A 124 13.29 6.42 16.27
N GLY A 125 14.43 5.88 15.81
CA GLY A 125 15.69 6.63 15.68
C GLY A 125 15.57 7.80 14.70
N CYS A 126 15.04 7.57 13.50
CA CYS A 126 14.85 8.62 12.50
C CYS A 126 13.92 9.74 12.98
N ARG A 127 12.84 9.42 13.71
CA ARG A 127 11.94 10.43 14.28
C ARG A 127 12.64 11.28 15.34
N HIS A 128 13.44 10.66 16.22
CA HIS A 128 14.18 11.39 17.24
C HIS A 128 15.22 12.34 16.60
N LEU A 129 15.89 11.92 15.52
CA LEU A 129 16.79 12.79 14.76
C LEU A 129 16.06 13.91 14.00
N GLN A 130 14.83 13.67 13.51
CA GLN A 130 13.97 14.71 12.93
C GLN A 130 13.61 15.80 13.96
N GLU A 131 13.39 15.43 15.22
CA GLU A 131 13.11 16.38 16.32
C GLU A 131 14.32 17.27 16.64
N HIS A 132 15.52 16.83 16.29
CA HIS A 132 16.76 17.62 16.36
C HIS A 132 17.02 18.44 15.08
N GLU A 133 16.01 18.55 14.21
CA GLU A 133 16.04 19.32 12.96
C GLU A 133 17.17 18.90 11.99
N LEU A 134 17.60 17.64 12.06
CA LEU A 134 18.59 17.08 11.14
C LEU A 134 17.92 16.75 9.80
N SER A 135 18.43 17.35 8.72
CA SER A 135 17.88 17.19 7.37
C SER A 135 18.45 15.98 6.61
N HIS A 136 19.56 15.41 7.07
CA HIS A 136 20.23 14.26 6.46
C HIS A 136 20.54 13.23 7.54
N VAL A 137 20.12 11.98 7.32
CA VAL A 137 20.35 10.88 8.26
C VAL A 137 20.90 9.68 7.52
N GLU A 138 22.05 9.18 7.97
CA GLU A 138 22.56 7.88 7.54
C GLU A 138 22.01 6.78 8.45
N VAL A 139 21.63 5.64 7.89
CA VAL A 139 20.92 4.57 8.59
C VAL A 139 21.64 3.25 8.40
N ASP A 140 22.00 2.62 9.52
CA ASP A 140 22.49 1.25 9.57
C ASP A 140 21.50 0.26 8.91
N GLY A 141 22.02 -0.65 8.09
CA GLY A 141 21.23 -1.72 7.48
C GLY A 141 20.67 -2.74 8.49
N CYS A 142 21.18 -2.78 9.73
CA CYS A 142 20.66 -3.60 10.84
C CYS A 142 20.52 -5.11 10.54
N GLY A 143 21.32 -5.61 9.60
CA GLY A 143 21.24 -6.99 9.09
C GLY A 143 20.17 -7.21 8.01
N ASP A 144 19.28 -6.25 7.76
CA ASP A 144 18.29 -6.26 6.69
C ASP A 144 18.01 -4.83 6.19
N SER A 145 18.75 -4.43 5.15
CA SER A 145 18.65 -3.08 4.59
C SER A 145 17.26 -2.74 4.03
N GLN A 146 16.46 -3.74 3.63
CA GLN A 146 15.09 -3.49 3.17
C GLN A 146 14.20 -3.08 4.34
N ALA A 147 14.23 -3.84 5.44
CA ALA A 147 13.45 -3.52 6.64
C ALA A 147 13.89 -2.19 7.27
N ALA A 148 15.19 -1.89 7.26
CA ALA A 148 15.71 -0.61 7.75
C ALA A 148 15.19 0.57 6.92
N ALA A 149 15.27 0.48 5.58
CA ALA A 149 14.75 1.49 4.67
C ALA A 149 13.24 1.69 4.83
N GLU A 150 12.46 0.60 4.93
CA GLU A 150 11.01 0.66 5.19
C GLU A 150 10.72 1.40 6.49
N GLY A 151 11.42 1.08 7.59
CA GLY A 151 11.28 1.77 8.87
C GLY A 151 11.56 3.27 8.78
N ALA A 152 12.66 3.65 8.12
CA ALA A 152 13.04 5.05 7.93
C ALA A 152 11.98 5.82 7.11
N VAL A 153 11.60 5.30 5.94
CA VAL A 153 10.69 5.95 4.99
C VAL A 153 9.26 6.05 5.54
N LEU A 154 8.75 4.97 6.13
CA LEU A 154 7.40 4.95 6.71
C LEU A 154 7.31 5.81 7.97
N GLY A 155 8.35 5.75 8.81
CA GLY A 155 8.42 6.42 10.11
C GLY A 155 8.54 7.94 10.00
N LEU A 156 9.16 8.45 8.93
CA LEU A 156 9.34 9.87 8.71
C LEU A 156 8.13 10.54 8.03
N PHE A 157 7.36 9.81 7.22
CA PHE A 157 6.22 10.36 6.48
C PHE A 157 5.23 11.12 7.36
N THR A 158 4.79 12.28 6.88
CA THR A 158 3.74 13.10 7.49
C THR A 158 3.05 13.86 6.37
N TYR A 159 1.72 13.87 6.37
CA TYR A 159 0.97 14.78 5.51
C TYR A 159 0.85 16.14 6.20
N ASP A 160 1.63 17.11 5.72
CA ASP A 160 1.61 18.50 6.21
C ASP A 160 1.52 19.52 5.07
N ASN A 161 1.12 19.09 3.87
CA ASN A 161 1.04 19.92 2.67
C ASN A 161 0.21 21.19 2.88
N LEU A 162 -0.86 21.07 3.67
CA LEU A 162 -1.81 22.15 3.98
C LEU A 162 -1.51 22.88 5.30
N LYS A 163 -0.34 22.64 5.92
CA LYS A 163 0.10 23.30 7.15
C LYS A 163 1.18 24.35 6.87
N THR A 164 1.07 25.50 7.53
CA THR A 164 2.11 26.55 7.48
C THR A 164 3.38 26.11 8.22
N LYS A 165 3.22 25.51 9.42
CA LYS A 165 4.34 24.93 10.18
C LYS A 165 4.54 23.48 9.76
N LYS A 166 5.67 23.21 9.09
CA LYS A 166 6.07 21.88 8.62
C LYS A 166 7.19 21.32 9.47
N LYS A 167 7.31 20.00 9.49
CA LYS A 167 8.48 19.35 10.11
C LYS A 167 9.68 19.46 9.18
N THR A 168 10.89 19.42 9.74
CA THR A 168 12.11 19.31 8.94
C THR A 168 12.03 18.09 8.03
N LYS A 169 12.22 18.32 6.73
CA LYS A 169 12.28 17.25 5.74
C LYS A 169 13.60 16.51 5.92
N VAL A 170 13.53 15.21 6.17
CA VAL A 170 14.69 14.35 6.39
C VAL A 170 14.91 13.47 5.17
N THR A 171 16.10 13.55 4.59
CA THR A 171 16.58 12.62 3.58
C THR A 171 17.36 11.51 4.27
N THR A 172 17.06 10.26 3.94
CA THR A 172 17.74 9.09 4.52
C THR A 172 18.57 8.36 3.49
N GLN A 173 19.72 7.84 3.89
CA GLN A 173 20.60 7.02 3.05
C GLN A 173 21.19 5.86 3.86
N LEU A 174 21.54 4.78 3.17
CA LEU A 174 22.21 3.64 3.79
C LEU A 174 23.59 4.06 4.32
N HIS A 175 23.89 3.67 5.56
CA HIS A 175 25.21 3.81 6.16
C HIS A 175 26.07 2.56 5.91
N GLY A 176 27.34 2.75 5.58
CA GLY A 176 28.31 1.66 5.41
C GLY A 176 28.05 0.75 4.21
N SER A 177 28.52 -0.50 4.29
CA SER A 177 28.55 -1.48 3.18
C SER A 177 27.34 -2.42 3.15
N GLY A 178 26.20 -2.01 3.71
CA GLY A 178 24.97 -2.83 3.65
C GLY A 178 24.50 -3.10 2.22
N CYS A 179 23.51 -3.98 2.07
CA CYS A 179 22.96 -4.31 0.75
C CYS A 179 22.22 -3.09 0.13
N VAL A 180 22.86 -2.43 -0.83
CA VAL A 180 22.32 -1.25 -1.54
C VAL A 180 21.01 -1.58 -2.28
N LEU A 181 20.95 -2.73 -2.94
CA LEU A 181 19.74 -3.19 -3.62
C LEU A 181 18.58 -3.44 -2.64
N GLY A 182 18.89 -4.02 -1.47
CA GLY A 182 17.91 -4.21 -0.39
C GLY A 182 17.37 -2.87 0.14
N TRP A 183 18.26 -1.91 0.36
CA TRP A 183 17.87 -0.55 0.76
C TRP A 183 16.95 0.11 -0.27
N GLN A 184 17.34 0.10 -1.56
CA GLN A 184 16.53 0.68 -2.64
C GLN A 184 15.16 0.00 -2.75
N LYS A 185 15.10 -1.34 -2.64
CA LYS A 185 13.83 -2.07 -2.60
C LYS A 185 12.97 -1.59 -1.42
N GLY A 186 13.53 -1.44 -0.22
CA GLY A 186 12.79 -0.99 0.96
C GLY A 186 12.30 0.45 0.86
N VAL A 187 13.09 1.34 0.24
CA VAL A 187 12.66 2.71 -0.09
C VAL A 187 11.43 2.67 -1.00
N LEU A 188 11.47 1.91 -2.10
CA LEU A 188 10.35 1.81 -3.05
C LEU A 188 9.08 1.22 -2.42
N TYR A 189 9.22 0.24 -1.52
CA TYR A 189 8.10 -0.33 -0.76
C TYR A 189 7.49 0.71 0.20
N GLY A 190 8.33 1.43 0.93
CA GLY A 190 7.90 2.48 1.86
C GLY A 190 7.25 3.67 1.13
N GLU A 191 7.82 4.11 0.01
CA GLU A 191 7.27 5.19 -0.82
C GLU A 191 5.95 4.81 -1.46
N GLY A 192 5.79 3.55 -1.91
CA GLY A 192 4.52 3.02 -2.39
C GLY A 192 3.41 3.13 -1.35
N GLN A 193 3.65 2.63 -0.13
CA GLN A 193 2.67 2.75 0.94
C GLN A 193 2.43 4.23 1.33
N ASN A 194 3.46 5.07 1.31
CA ASN A 194 3.31 6.50 1.56
C ASN A 194 2.50 7.23 0.47
N LEU A 195 2.51 6.77 -0.77
CA LEU A 195 1.62 7.26 -1.82
C LEU A 195 0.15 6.92 -1.49
N ALA A 196 -0.12 5.69 -1.06
CA ALA A 196 -1.46 5.31 -0.62
C ALA A 196 -1.91 6.17 0.59
N ARG A 197 -1.03 6.37 1.58
CA ARG A 197 -1.27 7.25 2.73
C ARG A 197 -1.54 8.69 2.31
N TYR A 198 -0.78 9.23 1.35
CA TYR A 198 -0.99 10.57 0.83
C TYR A 198 -2.38 10.73 0.23
N LEU A 199 -2.79 9.79 -0.62
CA LEU A 199 -4.09 9.82 -1.29
C LEU A 199 -5.25 9.70 -0.29
N MET A 200 -5.10 8.86 0.74
CA MET A 200 -6.11 8.65 1.78
C MET A 200 -6.19 9.80 2.79
N GLU A 201 -5.05 10.43 3.13
CA GLU A 201 -4.99 11.46 4.16
C GLU A 201 -5.43 12.83 3.63
N ALA A 202 -5.13 13.11 2.35
CA ALA A 202 -5.52 14.35 1.72
C ALA A 202 -7.05 14.52 1.70
N PRO A 203 -7.55 15.75 1.91
CA PRO A 203 -9.00 15.97 1.99
C PRO A 203 -9.67 15.76 0.62
N ALA A 204 -10.91 15.24 0.65
CA ALA A 204 -11.63 14.81 -0.55
C ALA A 204 -11.88 15.93 -1.57
N ASN A 205 -12.00 17.18 -1.13
CA ASN A 205 -12.11 18.34 -2.03
C ASN A 205 -10.81 18.66 -2.79
N HIS A 206 -9.69 18.01 -2.44
CA HIS A 206 -8.43 18.06 -3.20
C HIS A 206 -8.16 16.74 -3.94
N ILE A 207 -8.53 15.60 -3.35
CA ILE A 207 -8.47 14.28 -3.99
C ILE A 207 -9.88 13.87 -4.44
N THR A 208 -10.40 14.58 -5.45
CA THR A 208 -11.63 14.18 -6.15
C THR A 208 -11.34 12.97 -7.05
N PRO A 209 -12.35 12.34 -7.70
CA PRO A 209 -12.11 11.24 -8.64
C PRO A 209 -11.06 11.57 -9.70
N SER A 210 -11.14 12.77 -10.28
CA SER A 210 -10.17 13.28 -11.25
C SER A 210 -8.81 13.56 -10.59
N GLY A 211 -8.79 14.21 -9.42
CA GLY A 211 -7.54 14.51 -8.69
C GLY A 211 -6.77 13.26 -8.24
N PHE A 212 -7.49 12.19 -7.88
CA PHE A 212 -6.90 10.88 -7.62
C PHE A 212 -6.25 10.32 -8.89
N ALA A 213 -6.99 10.27 -10.00
CA ALA A 213 -6.51 9.73 -11.27
C ALA A 213 -5.30 10.51 -11.80
N ASP A 214 -5.31 11.84 -11.69
CA ASP A 214 -4.19 12.70 -12.07
C ASP A 214 -2.95 12.45 -11.23
N THR A 215 -3.12 12.27 -9.91
CA THR A 215 -2.01 11.96 -9.00
C THR A 215 -1.33 10.65 -9.38
N ILE A 216 -2.11 9.60 -9.64
CA ILE A 216 -1.59 8.30 -10.08
C ILE A 216 -0.93 8.41 -11.46
N THR A 217 -1.56 9.11 -12.40
CA THR A 217 -1.02 9.34 -13.75
C THR A 217 0.34 10.03 -13.69
N HIS A 218 0.46 11.06 -12.87
CA HIS A 218 1.71 11.78 -12.69
C HIS A 218 2.81 10.87 -12.11
N ARG A 219 2.48 10.01 -11.13
CA ARG A 219 3.44 9.04 -10.55
C ARG A 219 3.87 7.94 -11.52
N LEU A 220 3.05 7.61 -12.51
CA LEU A 220 3.34 6.60 -13.53
C LEU A 220 4.01 7.19 -14.80
N SER A 221 4.08 8.52 -14.93
CA SER A 221 4.57 9.20 -16.14
C SER A 221 5.99 8.77 -16.58
N SER A 222 6.87 8.47 -15.63
CA SER A 222 8.24 7.98 -15.89
C SER A 222 8.30 6.54 -16.42
N TYR A 223 7.18 5.81 -16.44
CA TYR A 223 7.08 4.41 -16.86
C TYR A 223 6.17 4.24 -18.09
N ALA A 224 6.01 5.30 -18.90
CA ALA A 224 5.13 5.30 -20.06
C ALA A 224 5.53 4.28 -21.16
N ASP A 225 6.75 3.73 -21.11
CA ASP A 225 7.22 2.65 -21.98
C ASP A 225 6.55 1.30 -21.71
N ARG A 226 6.03 1.11 -20.48
CA ARG A 226 5.46 -0.16 -20.00
C ARG A 226 4.09 0.00 -19.33
N VAL A 227 3.67 1.23 -19.06
CA VAL A 227 2.39 1.54 -18.43
C VAL A 227 1.49 2.29 -19.39
N THR A 228 0.32 1.71 -19.69
CA THR A 228 -0.77 2.41 -20.37
C THR A 228 -1.82 2.83 -19.36
N ILE A 229 -2.23 4.09 -19.42
CA ILE A 229 -3.23 4.66 -18.51
C ILE A 229 -4.43 5.05 -19.34
N ARG A 230 -5.61 4.60 -18.91
CA ARG A 230 -6.89 4.95 -19.54
C ARG A 230 -7.77 5.66 -18.52
N TYR A 231 -8.02 6.92 -18.83
CA TYR A 231 -8.98 7.74 -18.12
C TYR A 231 -10.35 7.54 -18.77
N ARG A 232 -11.28 6.89 -18.08
CA ARG A 232 -12.62 6.64 -18.62
C ARG A 232 -13.62 7.61 -18.00
N SER A 233 -14.27 8.38 -18.86
CA SER A 233 -15.30 9.36 -18.48
C SER A 233 -16.63 8.69 -18.15
N LYS A 234 -17.59 9.49 -17.69
CA LYS A 234 -18.97 9.07 -17.44
C LYS A 234 -19.64 8.44 -18.67
N GLU A 235 -19.41 9.00 -19.85
CA GLU A 235 -19.99 8.50 -21.10
C GLU A 235 -19.50 7.07 -21.39
N TRP A 236 -18.21 6.79 -21.17
CA TRP A 236 -17.69 5.44 -21.28
C TRP A 236 -18.30 4.48 -20.25
N ILE A 237 -18.52 4.96 -19.02
CA ILE A 237 -19.15 4.16 -17.95
C ILE A 237 -20.59 3.78 -18.35
N GLU A 238 -21.33 4.71 -18.97
CA GLU A 238 -22.67 4.49 -19.54
C GLU A 238 -22.63 3.49 -20.71
N GLU A 239 -21.70 3.64 -21.65
CA GLU A 239 -21.48 2.68 -22.76
C GLU A 239 -21.17 1.27 -22.26
N GLN A 240 -20.42 1.16 -21.15
CA GLN A 240 -20.11 -0.11 -20.50
C GLN A 240 -21.26 -0.70 -19.68
N LYS A 241 -22.40 -0.01 -19.61
CA LYS A 241 -23.61 -0.41 -18.86
C LYS A 241 -23.33 -0.67 -17.38
N MET A 242 -22.48 0.15 -16.76
CA MET A 242 -22.14 0.04 -15.35
C MET A 242 -23.20 0.75 -14.48
N GLY A 243 -24.42 0.22 -14.51
CA GLY A 243 -25.57 0.87 -13.85
C GLY A 243 -25.49 0.88 -12.32
N ALA A 244 -24.82 -0.09 -11.70
CA ALA A 244 -24.64 -0.11 -10.25
C ALA A 244 -23.67 1.00 -9.82
N PHE A 245 -22.56 1.20 -10.53
CA PHE A 245 -21.62 2.29 -10.32
C PHE A 245 -22.26 3.67 -10.57
N LEU A 246 -22.93 3.85 -11.71
CA LEU A 246 -23.59 5.12 -12.04
C LEU A 246 -24.66 5.52 -11.02
N SER A 247 -25.33 4.54 -10.41
CA SER A 247 -26.33 4.78 -9.37
C SER A 247 -25.74 5.45 -8.13
N VAL A 248 -24.49 5.16 -7.79
CA VAL A 248 -23.80 5.78 -6.65
C VAL A 248 -23.36 7.20 -7.03
N SER A 249 -22.69 7.34 -8.18
CA SER A 249 -22.07 8.63 -8.56
C SER A 249 -23.08 9.76 -8.80
N LYS A 250 -24.29 9.44 -9.28
CA LYS A 250 -25.30 10.45 -9.66
C LYS A 250 -25.77 11.35 -8.50
N GLY A 251 -25.46 10.97 -7.25
CA GLY A 251 -25.80 11.75 -6.07
C GLY A 251 -24.92 13.00 -5.90
N SER A 252 -23.67 12.96 -6.36
CA SER A 252 -22.75 14.10 -6.33
C SER A 252 -22.76 14.88 -7.65
N GLU A 253 -22.35 16.15 -7.59
CA GLU A 253 -22.04 16.96 -8.76
C GLU A 253 -20.57 16.76 -9.24
N GLU A 254 -19.73 16.10 -8.44
CA GLU A 254 -18.37 15.73 -8.84
C GLU A 254 -18.42 14.57 -9.86
N PRO A 255 -17.82 14.72 -11.07
CA PRO A 255 -17.89 13.70 -12.11
C PRO A 255 -17.21 12.38 -11.71
N PRO A 256 -17.82 11.20 -12.00
CA PRO A 256 -17.15 9.93 -11.80
C PRO A 256 -16.07 9.67 -12.85
N VAL A 257 -15.08 8.87 -12.47
CA VAL A 257 -14.00 8.40 -13.33
C VAL A 257 -13.85 6.90 -13.14
N PHE A 258 -13.62 6.16 -14.22
CA PHE A 258 -13.14 4.79 -14.11
C PHE A 258 -11.67 4.75 -14.55
N LEU A 259 -10.75 4.58 -13.59
CA LEU A 259 -9.33 4.54 -13.87
C LEU A 259 -8.90 3.11 -14.20
N GLU A 260 -8.28 2.93 -15.37
CA GLU A 260 -7.78 1.65 -15.86
C GLU A 260 -6.28 1.76 -16.16
N LEU A 261 -5.47 0.96 -15.47
CA LEU A 261 -4.01 0.96 -15.55
C LEU A 261 -3.53 -0.38 -16.12
N HIS A 262 -2.66 -0.37 -17.12
CA HIS A 262 -2.04 -1.58 -17.67
C HIS A 262 -0.55 -1.49 -17.47
N TYR A 263 0.00 -2.30 -16.58
CA TYR A 263 1.43 -2.48 -16.42
C TYR A 263 1.86 -3.77 -17.13
N ASN A 264 2.61 -3.62 -18.22
CA ASN A 264 3.15 -4.72 -19.02
C ASN A 264 4.60 -4.98 -18.60
N GLY A 265 4.79 -5.64 -17.46
CA GLY A 265 6.11 -5.96 -16.92
C GLY A 265 6.71 -7.24 -17.49
N CYS A 266 5.88 -8.16 -18.01
CA CYS A 266 6.37 -9.39 -18.62
C CYS A 266 6.85 -9.17 -20.05
N HIS A 267 7.87 -9.94 -20.48
CA HIS A 267 8.28 -9.98 -21.88
C HIS A 267 7.18 -10.55 -22.78
N ASP A 268 6.41 -11.51 -22.27
CA ASP A 268 5.23 -12.03 -22.95
C ASP A 268 4.00 -11.16 -22.60
N ILE A 269 3.63 -10.31 -23.54
CA ILE A 269 2.44 -9.45 -23.42
C ILE A 269 1.12 -10.23 -23.40
N THR A 270 1.14 -11.51 -23.79
CA THR A 270 -0.05 -12.38 -23.81
C THR A 270 -0.26 -13.13 -22.50
N GLN A 271 0.72 -13.10 -21.58
CA GLN A 271 0.58 -13.69 -20.26
C GLN A 271 -0.66 -13.11 -19.56
N ALA A 272 -1.50 -14.01 -19.05
CA ALA A 272 -2.71 -13.66 -18.32
C ALA A 272 -2.38 -12.71 -17.14
N PRO A 273 -2.98 -11.51 -17.10
CA PRO A 273 -2.61 -10.49 -16.12
C PRO A 273 -3.14 -10.83 -14.73
N LEU A 274 -2.44 -10.32 -13.71
CA LEU A 274 -3.00 -10.15 -12.37
C LEU A 274 -3.93 -8.92 -12.36
N LEU A 275 -5.18 -9.08 -11.94
CA LEU A 275 -6.12 -7.97 -11.83
C LEU A 275 -6.16 -7.47 -10.39
N LEU A 276 -5.90 -6.18 -10.21
CA LEU A 276 -6.04 -5.49 -8.94
C LEU A 276 -7.18 -4.46 -9.02
N VAL A 277 -8.24 -4.65 -8.24
CA VAL A 277 -9.44 -3.79 -8.29
C VAL A 277 -9.60 -3.03 -6.97
N GLY A 278 -9.81 -1.72 -7.01
CA GLY A 278 -9.90 -0.91 -5.79
C GLY A 278 -11.19 -0.11 -5.68
N LYS A 279 -11.89 -0.21 -4.55
CA LYS A 279 -13.00 0.72 -4.22
C LYS A 279 -12.43 2.14 -4.14
N GLY A 280 -13.03 3.06 -4.90
CA GLY A 280 -12.57 4.45 -5.05
C GLY A 280 -13.60 5.49 -4.62
N ILE A 281 -14.27 5.34 -3.48
CA ILE A 281 -15.19 6.39 -2.99
C ILE A 281 -14.36 7.53 -2.39
N THR A 282 -14.24 8.66 -3.08
CA THR A 282 -13.37 9.77 -2.64
C THR A 282 -13.92 10.49 -1.42
N PHE A 283 -15.24 10.45 -1.23
CA PHE A 283 -15.89 10.79 0.02
C PHE A 283 -17.20 10.02 0.17
N ASP A 284 -17.43 9.46 1.35
CA ASP A 284 -18.63 8.71 1.67
C ASP A 284 -19.41 9.37 2.80
N SER A 285 -20.50 10.07 2.46
CA SER A 285 -21.45 10.56 3.45
C SER A 285 -22.50 9.50 3.81
N GLY A 286 -22.54 8.38 3.08
CA GLY A 286 -23.60 7.37 3.09
C GLY A 286 -24.80 7.66 2.18
N GLY A 287 -24.79 8.76 1.44
CA GLY A 287 -25.93 9.16 0.60
C GLY A 287 -27.18 9.50 1.44
N ILE A 288 -28.35 8.98 1.05
CA ILE A 288 -29.62 9.18 1.77
C ILE A 288 -29.64 8.43 3.10
N SER A 289 -29.01 7.25 3.17
CA SER A 289 -28.68 6.52 4.41
C SER A 289 -27.51 7.19 5.13
N LEU A 290 -27.68 8.48 5.46
CA LEU A 290 -26.64 9.40 5.91
C LEU A 290 -25.91 8.90 7.18
N LYS A 291 -24.58 8.93 7.15
CA LYS A 291 -23.74 8.62 8.31
C LYS A 291 -23.90 9.68 9.42
N PRO A 292 -23.66 9.32 10.70
CA PRO A 292 -23.56 10.30 11.77
C PRO A 292 -22.38 11.27 11.56
N PRO A 293 -22.44 12.51 12.10
CA PRO A 293 -21.33 13.47 11.98
C PRO A 293 -20.01 12.99 12.60
N SER A 294 -20.08 12.17 13.65
CA SER A 294 -18.90 11.69 14.37
C SER A 294 -18.08 10.74 13.48
N GLY A 295 -16.81 11.10 13.24
CA GLY A 295 -15.88 10.29 12.45
C GLY A 295 -16.10 10.36 10.93
N MET A 296 -17.08 11.13 10.44
CA MET A 296 -17.37 11.26 9.01
C MET A 296 -16.18 11.87 8.24
N ASP A 297 -15.34 12.69 8.87
CA ASP A 297 -14.16 13.26 8.23
C ASP A 297 -13.19 12.18 7.72
N ALA A 298 -13.13 11.02 8.39
CA ALA A 298 -12.27 9.91 8.01
C ALA A 298 -12.72 9.24 6.71
N MET A 299 -13.96 9.48 6.26
CA MET A 299 -14.51 8.93 5.00
C MET A 299 -13.89 9.55 3.74
N ARG A 300 -13.01 10.55 3.89
CA ARG A 300 -12.07 10.95 2.80
C ARG A 300 -11.15 9.80 2.36
N ALA A 301 -10.93 8.81 3.24
CA ALA A 301 -10.11 7.64 2.96
C ALA A 301 -10.92 6.43 2.46
N ASP A 302 -12.20 6.60 2.11
CA ASP A 302 -13.04 5.52 1.60
C ASP A 302 -12.71 5.08 0.15
N MET A 303 -11.66 5.70 -0.38
CA MET A 303 -10.93 5.37 -1.60
C MET A 303 -9.64 4.56 -1.30
N GLY A 304 -9.47 4.08 -0.06
CA GLY A 304 -8.26 3.37 0.39
C GLY A 304 -7.98 2.08 -0.39
N GLY A 305 -9.04 1.45 -0.90
CA GLY A 305 -8.93 0.30 -1.81
C GLY A 305 -8.20 0.67 -3.10
N ALA A 306 -8.71 1.70 -3.80
CA ALA A 306 -8.07 2.28 -4.99
C ALA A 306 -6.66 2.79 -4.69
N ALA A 307 -6.46 3.49 -3.58
CA ALA A 307 -5.16 3.99 -3.16
C ALA A 307 -4.11 2.88 -3.05
N SER A 308 -4.47 1.78 -2.39
CA SER A 308 -3.55 0.66 -2.14
C SER A 308 -3.21 -0.11 -3.42
N VAL A 309 -4.20 -0.43 -4.26
CA VAL A 309 -3.95 -1.16 -5.51
C VAL A 309 -3.18 -0.33 -6.53
N CYS A 310 -3.53 0.95 -6.72
CA CYS A 310 -2.83 1.82 -7.67
C CYS A 310 -1.41 2.09 -7.20
N SER A 311 -1.19 2.30 -5.90
CA SER A 311 0.16 2.48 -5.36
C SER A 311 1.00 1.21 -5.47
N ALA A 312 0.39 0.02 -5.31
CA ALA A 312 1.10 -1.23 -5.55
C ALA A 312 1.56 -1.38 -7.00
N ILE A 313 0.76 -0.93 -7.98
CA ILE A 313 1.14 -0.92 -9.42
C ILE A 313 2.27 0.09 -9.68
N VAL A 314 2.21 1.29 -9.09
CA VAL A 314 3.30 2.27 -9.17
C VAL A 314 4.61 1.66 -8.67
N THR A 315 4.56 0.98 -7.52
CA THR A 315 5.74 0.32 -6.95
C THR A 315 6.19 -0.87 -7.79
N ALA A 316 5.28 -1.66 -8.36
CA ALA A 316 5.62 -2.76 -9.26
C ALA A 316 6.36 -2.25 -10.52
N ALA A 317 5.89 -1.16 -11.11
CA ALA A 317 6.55 -0.51 -12.25
C ALA A 317 7.94 0.02 -11.89
N ALA A 318 8.08 0.65 -10.71
CA ALA A 318 9.36 1.16 -10.20
C ALA A 318 10.37 0.04 -9.92
N LEU A 319 9.89 -1.12 -9.48
CA LEU A 319 10.71 -2.32 -9.25
C LEU A 319 10.99 -3.12 -10.53
N ASN A 320 10.37 -2.76 -11.65
CA ASN A 320 10.44 -3.53 -12.89
C ASN A 320 10.08 -5.01 -12.69
N LEU A 321 8.97 -5.28 -11.97
CA LEU A 321 8.53 -6.66 -11.72
C LEU A 321 8.14 -7.37 -13.04
N PRO A 322 8.62 -8.60 -13.30
CA PRO A 322 8.36 -9.30 -14.56
C PRO A 322 6.97 -9.96 -14.58
N ILE A 323 5.91 -9.17 -14.49
CA ILE A 323 4.51 -9.62 -14.47
C ILE A 323 3.59 -8.58 -15.11
N ASN A 324 2.54 -9.04 -15.80
CA ASN A 324 1.48 -8.17 -16.30
C ASN A 324 0.43 -7.91 -15.19
N ILE A 325 0.13 -6.65 -14.92
CA ILE A 325 -0.87 -6.24 -13.92
C ILE A 325 -1.84 -5.26 -14.56
N ILE A 326 -3.15 -5.49 -14.37
CA ILE A 326 -4.18 -4.51 -14.72
C ILE A 326 -4.83 -3.99 -13.44
N GLY A 327 -4.80 -2.67 -13.26
CA GLY A 327 -5.44 -1.96 -12.16
C GLY A 327 -6.78 -1.37 -12.59
N LEU A 328 -7.84 -1.58 -11.81
CA LEU A 328 -9.16 -1.00 -12.06
C LEU A 328 -9.66 -0.26 -10.81
N ALA A 329 -10.03 1.01 -10.94
CA ALA A 329 -10.57 1.80 -9.84
C ALA A 329 -11.79 2.61 -10.31
N PRO A 330 -13.04 2.17 -10.00
CA PRO A 330 -14.21 3.04 -10.09
C PRO A 330 -14.12 4.13 -9.02
N LEU A 331 -14.12 5.38 -9.43
CA LEU A 331 -13.93 6.56 -8.58
C LEU A 331 -15.16 7.48 -8.66
N CYS A 332 -15.78 7.76 -7.51
CA CYS A 332 -16.86 8.75 -7.38
C CYS A 332 -17.02 9.19 -5.91
N GLU A 333 -17.91 10.13 -5.66
CA GLU A 333 -18.40 10.42 -4.30
C GLU A 333 -19.75 9.72 -4.06
N ASN A 334 -20.10 9.50 -2.78
CA ASN A 334 -21.43 9.07 -2.36
C ASN A 334 -22.08 10.19 -1.51
N MET A 335 -23.02 10.92 -2.12
CA MET A 335 -23.58 12.17 -1.57
C MET A 335 -25.12 12.17 -1.61
N PRO A 336 -25.80 12.75 -0.60
CA PRO A 336 -27.22 13.01 -0.67
C PRO A 336 -27.50 14.19 -1.60
N SER A 337 -28.51 14.03 -2.45
CA SER A 337 -29.06 15.12 -3.26
C SER A 337 -30.43 14.72 -3.78
N GLY A 338 -31.11 15.62 -4.49
CA GLY A 338 -32.39 15.31 -5.16
C GLY A 338 -32.28 14.24 -6.26
N LYS A 339 -31.07 13.79 -6.65
CA LYS A 339 -30.82 12.79 -7.69
C LYS A 339 -30.20 11.49 -7.14
N ALA A 340 -29.87 11.45 -5.84
CA ALA A 340 -29.17 10.34 -5.21
C ALA A 340 -29.98 9.03 -5.23
N ASN A 341 -29.29 7.90 -5.01
CA ASN A 341 -29.97 6.64 -4.74
C ASN A 341 -30.91 6.78 -3.54
N LYS A 342 -32.05 6.09 -3.62
CA LYS A 342 -33.05 6.03 -2.55
C LYS A 342 -33.12 4.57 -2.05
N PRO A 343 -33.26 4.34 -0.74
CA PRO A 343 -33.58 3.02 -0.23
C PRO A 343 -34.76 2.37 -0.97
N GLY A 344 -34.56 1.15 -1.46
CA GLY A 344 -35.53 0.38 -2.25
C GLY A 344 -35.41 0.57 -3.78
N ASP A 345 -34.56 1.48 -4.27
CA ASP A 345 -34.27 1.56 -5.71
C ASP A 345 -33.69 0.22 -6.21
N VAL A 346 -34.07 -0.20 -7.42
CA VAL A 346 -33.45 -1.36 -8.09
C VAL A 346 -32.58 -0.87 -9.24
N VAL A 347 -31.34 -1.34 -9.29
CA VAL A 347 -30.35 -0.98 -10.31
C VAL A 347 -29.88 -2.23 -11.04
N THR A 348 -29.41 -2.08 -12.28
CA THR A 348 -28.89 -3.19 -13.09
C THR A 348 -27.38 -3.08 -13.22
N ALA A 349 -26.67 -4.13 -12.80
CA ALA A 349 -25.22 -4.22 -12.95
C ALA A 349 -24.82 -4.63 -14.37
N LYS A 350 -23.53 -4.51 -14.69
CA LYS A 350 -22.94 -4.80 -16.00
C LYS A 350 -23.22 -6.21 -16.53
N ASN A 351 -23.33 -7.19 -15.64
CA ASN A 351 -23.66 -8.58 -16.00
C ASN A 351 -25.17 -8.84 -16.14
N GLY A 352 -26.01 -7.81 -16.01
CA GLY A 352 -27.46 -7.92 -16.12
C GLY A 352 -28.18 -8.27 -14.81
N LYS A 353 -27.46 -8.63 -13.73
CA LYS A 353 -28.09 -8.86 -12.43
C LYS A 353 -28.69 -7.56 -11.89
N THR A 354 -29.85 -7.69 -11.26
CA THR A 354 -30.55 -6.60 -10.59
C THR A 354 -30.21 -6.57 -9.10
N ILE A 355 -30.05 -5.36 -8.56
CA ILE A 355 -29.67 -5.13 -7.16
C ILE A 355 -30.69 -4.18 -6.53
N GLN A 356 -31.37 -4.64 -5.47
CA GLN A 356 -32.15 -3.79 -4.58
C GLN A 356 -31.20 -3.04 -3.64
N VAL A 357 -31.23 -1.71 -3.69
CA VAL A 357 -30.41 -0.81 -2.88
C VAL A 357 -31.20 -0.39 -1.65
N ASP A 358 -31.18 -1.21 -0.60
CA ASP A 358 -31.90 -0.91 0.65
C ASP A 358 -31.12 0.01 1.60
N ASN A 359 -29.79 0.06 1.46
CA ASN A 359 -28.95 1.00 2.20
C ASN A 359 -27.96 1.68 1.26
N THR A 360 -28.03 3.00 1.13
CA THR A 360 -27.14 3.75 0.23
C THR A 360 -25.72 3.93 0.78
N ASP A 361 -25.49 3.57 2.04
CA ASP A 361 -24.18 3.47 2.71
C ASP A 361 -23.50 2.11 2.50
N ALA A 362 -24.13 1.25 1.69
CA ALA A 362 -23.54 0.02 1.16
C ALA A 362 -23.22 0.20 -0.34
N GLU A 363 -22.65 1.34 -0.70
CA GLU A 363 -22.30 1.78 -2.05
C GLU A 363 -21.06 1.09 -2.61
N GLY A 364 -20.06 0.81 -1.76
CA GLY A 364 -18.78 0.29 -2.20
C GLY A 364 -18.90 -1.04 -2.94
N ARG A 365 -19.85 -1.89 -2.52
CA ARG A 365 -20.12 -3.16 -3.20
C ARG A 365 -20.85 -2.97 -4.54
N LEU A 366 -21.61 -1.88 -4.70
CA LEU A 366 -22.28 -1.54 -5.96
C LEU A 366 -21.26 -1.15 -7.03
N ILE A 367 -20.32 -0.24 -6.70
CA ILE A 367 -19.28 0.18 -7.66
C ILE A 367 -18.33 -0.98 -8.00
N LEU A 368 -18.05 -1.84 -7.02
CA LEU A 368 -17.21 -3.03 -7.22
C LEU A 368 -17.89 -4.11 -8.06
N ALA A 369 -19.23 -4.26 -7.99
CA ALA A 369 -19.95 -5.22 -8.81
C ALA A 369 -19.65 -5.03 -10.31
N ASP A 370 -19.74 -3.78 -10.79
CA ASP A 370 -19.45 -3.44 -12.18
C ASP A 370 -17.97 -3.55 -12.53
N ALA A 371 -17.07 -3.14 -11.63
CA ALA A 371 -15.63 -3.25 -11.84
C ALA A 371 -15.16 -4.71 -11.89
N LEU A 372 -15.68 -5.57 -11.01
CA LEU A 372 -15.42 -7.01 -11.00
C LEU A 372 -15.97 -7.67 -12.27
N CYS A 373 -17.18 -7.30 -12.71
CA CYS A 373 -17.71 -7.77 -14.00
C CYS A 373 -16.79 -7.38 -15.16
N TYR A 374 -16.30 -6.13 -15.19
CA TYR A 374 -15.39 -5.66 -16.23
C TYR A 374 -14.02 -6.37 -16.18
N ALA A 375 -13.51 -6.69 -14.98
CA ALA A 375 -12.24 -7.38 -14.80
C ALA A 375 -12.16 -8.73 -15.55
N HIS A 376 -13.29 -9.43 -15.72
CA HIS A 376 -13.34 -10.71 -16.43
C HIS A 376 -13.06 -10.57 -17.94
N SER A 377 -13.25 -9.38 -18.52
CA SER A 377 -12.98 -9.14 -19.95
C SER A 377 -11.49 -9.26 -20.33
N PHE A 378 -10.60 -9.33 -19.33
CA PHE A 378 -9.15 -9.44 -19.50
C PHE A 378 -8.61 -10.86 -19.36
N ASN A 379 -9.47 -11.88 -19.16
CA ASN A 379 -9.07 -13.27 -18.92
C ASN A 379 -7.94 -13.40 -17.87
N PRO A 380 -8.19 -12.93 -16.64
CA PRO A 380 -7.14 -12.76 -15.64
C PRO A 380 -6.64 -14.09 -15.07
N ARG A 381 -5.35 -14.14 -14.71
CA ARG A 381 -4.76 -15.24 -13.91
C ARG A 381 -5.38 -15.29 -12.52
N ALA A 382 -5.59 -14.13 -11.92
CA ALA A 382 -6.25 -13.95 -10.63
C ALA A 382 -6.85 -12.54 -10.52
N ILE A 383 -7.91 -12.39 -9.73
CA ILE A 383 -8.53 -11.10 -9.40
C ILE A 383 -8.38 -10.86 -7.90
N VAL A 384 -7.76 -9.75 -7.51
CA VAL A 384 -7.69 -9.32 -6.11
C VAL A 384 -8.32 -7.95 -6.00
N ASN A 385 -9.39 -7.81 -5.21
CA ASN A 385 -9.99 -6.50 -4.95
C ASN A 385 -9.79 -6.05 -3.50
N ALA A 386 -9.51 -4.76 -3.30
CA ALA A 386 -9.36 -4.15 -1.98
C ALA A 386 -10.40 -3.04 -1.77
N ALA A 387 -10.96 -2.96 -0.56
CA ALA A 387 -11.96 -1.94 -0.23
C ALA A 387 -12.06 -1.68 1.27
N THR A 388 -12.19 -0.41 1.65
CA THR A 388 -12.71 0.01 2.96
C THR A 388 -14.22 -0.26 2.96
N LEU A 389 -14.61 -1.52 3.12
CA LEU A 389 -15.95 -1.95 2.71
C LEU A 389 -16.96 -1.94 3.86
N THR A 390 -16.57 -2.41 5.05
CA THR A 390 -17.53 -2.58 6.14
C THR A 390 -16.98 -2.17 7.51
N GLY A 391 -17.78 -1.43 8.28
CA GLY A 391 -17.52 -1.25 9.72
C GLY A 391 -17.51 -2.58 10.50
N ALA A 392 -18.17 -3.62 9.97
CA ALA A 392 -18.13 -4.95 10.56
C ALA A 392 -16.72 -5.58 10.55
N MET A 393 -15.87 -5.25 9.56
CA MET A 393 -14.49 -5.72 9.54
C MET A 393 -13.63 -5.07 10.62
N ASP A 394 -13.83 -3.77 10.87
CA ASP A 394 -13.19 -3.06 11.98
C ASP A 394 -13.58 -3.68 13.34
N VAL A 395 -14.87 -3.97 13.54
CA VAL A 395 -15.33 -4.66 14.76
C VAL A 395 -14.74 -6.08 14.88
N ALA A 396 -14.54 -6.79 13.78
CA ALA A 396 -14.07 -8.18 13.79
C ALA A 396 -12.57 -8.31 14.11
N LEU A 397 -11.72 -7.54 13.43
CA LEU A 397 -10.26 -7.69 13.50
C LEU A 397 -9.52 -6.41 13.91
N GLY A 398 -10.21 -5.27 13.95
CA GLY A 398 -9.59 -3.95 14.12
C GLY A 398 -8.46 -3.72 13.12
N SER A 399 -7.37 -3.14 13.59
CA SER A 399 -6.18 -2.84 12.80
C SER A 399 -5.13 -3.97 12.78
N ALA A 400 -5.44 -5.15 13.35
CA ALA A 400 -4.46 -6.23 13.48
C ALA A 400 -4.04 -6.82 12.13
N ALA A 401 -5.02 -7.04 11.24
CA ALA A 401 -4.83 -7.63 9.92
C ALA A 401 -5.95 -7.21 8.96
N THR A 402 -5.67 -7.23 7.66
CA THR A 402 -6.70 -7.14 6.61
C THR A 402 -7.51 -8.44 6.55
N GLY A 403 -8.84 -8.36 6.49
CA GLY A 403 -9.68 -9.54 6.30
C GLY A 403 -9.72 -9.97 4.83
N VAL A 404 -9.40 -11.24 4.56
CA VAL A 404 -9.34 -11.82 3.21
C VAL A 404 -10.40 -12.88 3.03
N PHE A 405 -11.29 -12.65 2.08
CA PHE A 405 -12.26 -13.62 1.61
C PHE A 405 -11.80 -14.14 0.26
N THR A 406 -11.69 -15.46 0.07
CA THR A 406 -11.23 -16.01 -1.21
C THR A 406 -11.83 -17.38 -1.48
N ASN A 407 -12.09 -17.64 -2.76
CA ASN A 407 -12.48 -18.95 -3.29
C ASN A 407 -11.27 -19.84 -3.65
N SER A 408 -10.04 -19.41 -3.36
CA SER A 408 -8.81 -20.12 -3.74
C SER A 408 -7.85 -20.22 -2.55
N ASP A 409 -7.56 -21.45 -2.13
CA ASP A 409 -6.56 -21.72 -1.09
C ASP A 409 -5.15 -21.31 -1.54
N TRP A 410 -4.84 -21.45 -2.82
CA TRP A 410 -3.60 -20.97 -3.42
C TRP A 410 -3.47 -19.45 -3.25
N LEU A 411 -4.53 -18.70 -3.56
CA LEU A 411 -4.48 -17.24 -3.50
C LEU A 411 -4.37 -16.76 -2.04
N TRP A 412 -5.07 -17.42 -1.11
CA TRP A 412 -4.88 -17.21 0.32
C TRP A 412 -3.42 -17.41 0.74
N ASP A 413 -2.81 -18.54 0.38
CA ASP A 413 -1.44 -18.87 0.77
C ASP A 413 -0.41 -17.87 0.21
N GLN A 414 -0.57 -17.43 -1.04
CA GLN A 414 0.33 -16.42 -1.62
C GLN A 414 0.23 -15.06 -0.92
N LEU A 415 -0.99 -14.59 -0.62
CA LEU A 415 -1.22 -13.36 0.13
C LEU A 415 -0.70 -13.47 1.57
N HIS A 416 -0.95 -14.61 2.22
CA HIS A 416 -0.50 -14.87 3.59
C HIS A 416 1.03 -14.86 3.65
N LYS A 417 1.72 -15.59 2.77
CA LYS A 417 3.18 -15.59 2.70
C LYS A 417 3.77 -14.21 2.41
N ALA A 418 3.16 -13.43 1.53
CA ALA A 418 3.56 -12.05 1.31
C ALA A 418 3.42 -11.20 2.59
N SER A 419 2.32 -11.37 3.32
CA SER A 419 2.06 -10.64 4.57
C SER A 419 3.06 -10.98 5.70
N VAL A 420 3.55 -12.23 5.73
CA VAL A 420 4.57 -12.66 6.71
C VAL A 420 5.88 -11.87 6.51
N VAL A 421 6.27 -11.63 5.26
CA VAL A 421 7.50 -10.90 4.89
C VAL A 421 7.37 -9.40 5.20
N THR A 422 6.21 -8.81 4.88
CA THR A 422 5.98 -7.37 5.04
C THR A 422 5.61 -6.99 6.48
N GLY A 423 5.09 -7.93 7.26
CA GLY A 423 4.49 -7.66 8.57
C GLY A 423 3.12 -6.96 8.48
N ASP A 424 2.64 -6.65 7.28
CA ASP A 424 1.31 -6.08 7.06
C ASP A 424 0.30 -7.20 6.83
N ARG A 425 -0.13 -7.78 7.96
CA ARG A 425 -0.79 -9.07 8.07
C ARG A 425 -2.13 -9.14 7.35
N VAL A 426 -2.45 -10.35 6.89
CA VAL A 426 -3.78 -10.73 6.41
C VAL A 426 -4.35 -11.87 7.24
N TRP A 427 -5.68 -11.93 7.36
CA TRP A 427 -6.40 -12.96 8.09
C TRP A 427 -7.57 -13.50 7.26
N ARG A 428 -7.74 -14.81 7.19
CA ARG A 428 -8.76 -15.42 6.34
C ARG A 428 -10.13 -15.31 6.98
N MET A 429 -11.11 -14.90 6.19
CA MET A 429 -12.52 -14.80 6.55
C MET A 429 -13.36 -15.74 5.69
N PRO A 430 -14.48 -16.27 6.21
CA PRO A 430 -15.24 -17.33 5.54
C PRO A 430 -16.06 -16.81 4.36
N LEU A 431 -16.07 -17.57 3.25
CA LEU A 431 -16.86 -17.28 2.05
C LEU A 431 -17.91 -18.39 1.82
N PHE A 432 -18.83 -18.53 2.77
CA PHE A 432 -19.83 -19.61 2.79
C PHE A 432 -21.14 -19.21 2.11
N ASP A 433 -21.83 -20.19 1.51
CA ASP A 433 -23.14 -19.99 0.90
C ASP A 433 -24.22 -19.57 1.92
N HIS A 434 -23.99 -19.87 3.22
CA HIS A 434 -24.79 -19.33 4.33
C HIS A 434 -24.94 -17.80 4.26
N TYR A 435 -23.89 -17.09 3.83
CA TYR A 435 -23.94 -15.63 3.66
C TYR A 435 -24.51 -15.22 2.30
N THR A 436 -24.29 -16.01 1.25
CA THR A 436 -24.88 -15.78 -0.09
C THR A 436 -26.40 -15.81 -0.03
N THR A 437 -27.00 -16.81 0.63
CA THR A 437 -28.47 -16.89 0.78
C THR A 437 -29.06 -15.63 1.41
N GLN A 438 -28.34 -14.97 2.32
CA GLN A 438 -28.82 -13.77 3.00
C GLN A 438 -28.85 -12.52 2.12
N VAL A 439 -28.12 -12.51 0.99
CA VAL A 439 -28.11 -11.40 0.03
C VAL A 439 -28.88 -11.72 -1.24
N THR A 440 -29.07 -13.00 -1.58
CA THR A 440 -29.89 -13.42 -2.74
C THR A 440 -31.37 -13.59 -2.41
N ASP A 441 -31.73 -13.81 -1.15
CA ASP A 441 -33.14 -13.79 -0.69
C ASP A 441 -33.63 -12.33 -0.63
N CYS A 442 -33.99 -11.81 -1.80
CA CYS A 442 -34.30 -10.41 -2.04
C CYS A 442 -35.74 -10.25 -2.55
N GLN A 443 -36.40 -9.17 -2.11
CA GLN A 443 -37.83 -8.96 -2.36
C GLN A 443 -38.13 -8.48 -3.78
N LEU A 444 -37.25 -7.65 -4.36
CA LEU A 444 -37.51 -6.91 -5.60
C LEU A 444 -36.55 -7.24 -6.75
N ALA A 445 -35.43 -7.89 -6.47
CA ALA A 445 -34.31 -8.04 -7.40
C ALA A 445 -33.57 -9.37 -7.18
N ASP A 446 -32.58 -9.66 -8.01
CA ASP A 446 -31.75 -10.87 -7.87
C ASP A 446 -30.90 -10.84 -6.58
N LEU A 447 -30.52 -9.63 -6.15
CA LEU A 447 -29.66 -9.40 -4.98
C LEU A 447 -30.16 -8.21 -4.15
N ASN A 448 -29.92 -8.25 -2.85
CA ASN A 448 -30.02 -7.10 -1.96
C ASN A 448 -28.61 -6.62 -1.59
N ASN A 449 -28.39 -5.30 -1.60
CA ASN A 449 -27.07 -4.75 -1.26
C ASN A 449 -26.76 -4.80 0.24
N ILE A 450 -27.69 -5.24 1.09
CA ILE A 450 -27.45 -5.61 2.49
C ILE A 450 -27.95 -7.03 2.77
N GLY A 451 -27.41 -7.67 3.81
CA GLY A 451 -27.87 -8.98 4.25
C GLY A 451 -29.20 -8.90 5.01
N LYS A 452 -30.05 -9.91 4.84
CA LYS A 452 -31.36 -10.05 5.50
C LYS A 452 -31.31 -9.87 7.02
N TYR A 453 -30.31 -10.43 7.69
CA TYR A 453 -30.13 -10.27 9.13
C TYR A 453 -29.21 -9.08 9.42
N SER A 454 -29.82 -7.89 9.51
CA SER A 454 -29.07 -6.66 9.78
C SER A 454 -28.11 -6.85 10.98
N ARG A 455 -26.84 -6.43 10.78
CA ARG A 455 -25.70 -6.46 11.73
C ARG A 455 -24.90 -7.77 11.86
N SER A 456 -25.48 -8.95 11.64
CA SER A 456 -24.73 -10.20 11.84
C SER A 456 -23.91 -10.57 10.59
N GLY A 457 -22.62 -10.83 10.75
CA GLY A 457 -21.76 -11.26 9.64
C GLY A 457 -21.62 -10.23 8.51
N GLY A 458 -21.72 -8.93 8.81
CA GLY A 458 -21.78 -7.86 7.80
C GLY A 458 -20.64 -7.86 6.77
N ALA A 459 -19.41 -8.18 7.20
CA ALA A 459 -18.28 -8.33 6.28
C ALA A 459 -18.43 -9.56 5.37
N CYS A 460 -18.96 -10.67 5.92
CA CYS A 460 -19.15 -11.92 5.18
C CYS A 460 -20.29 -11.81 4.16
N THR A 461 -21.39 -11.14 4.49
CA THR A 461 -22.48 -10.87 3.54
C THR A 461 -22.07 -9.87 2.46
N ALA A 462 -21.21 -8.88 2.78
CA ALA A 462 -20.61 -8.01 1.78
C ALA A 462 -19.71 -8.78 0.80
N ALA A 463 -18.86 -9.67 1.30
CA ALA A 463 -18.04 -10.55 0.46
C ALA A 463 -18.90 -11.50 -0.39
N ALA A 464 -19.97 -12.06 0.19
CA ALA A 464 -20.91 -12.91 -0.53
C ALA A 464 -21.65 -12.14 -1.65
N PHE A 465 -22.02 -10.88 -1.42
CA PHE A 465 -22.56 -10.02 -2.47
C PHE A 465 -21.55 -9.85 -3.61
N LEU A 466 -20.27 -9.59 -3.32
CA LEU A 466 -19.24 -9.46 -4.35
C LEU A 466 -19.01 -10.76 -5.14
N LYS A 467 -19.10 -11.92 -4.48
CA LYS A 467 -18.98 -13.26 -5.10
C LYS A 467 -19.96 -13.44 -6.26
N GLU A 468 -21.14 -12.83 -6.19
CA GLU A 468 -22.16 -12.91 -7.24
C GLU A 468 -21.80 -12.21 -8.55
N PHE A 469 -20.72 -11.43 -8.57
CA PHE A 469 -20.16 -10.76 -9.74
C PHE A 469 -18.83 -11.37 -10.20
N VAL A 470 -18.47 -12.54 -9.65
CA VAL A 470 -17.21 -13.22 -9.92
C VAL A 470 -17.45 -14.66 -10.36
N THR A 471 -16.79 -15.03 -11.46
CA THR A 471 -16.73 -16.42 -11.95
C THR A 471 -15.30 -16.95 -12.04
N ALA A 472 -14.30 -16.08 -11.86
CA ALA A 472 -12.90 -16.45 -11.89
C ALA A 472 -12.55 -17.47 -10.78
N PRO A 473 -11.72 -18.51 -11.09
CA PRO A 473 -11.36 -19.54 -10.13
C PRO A 473 -10.42 -19.05 -9.03
N HIS A 474 -9.76 -17.91 -9.24
CA HIS A 474 -8.82 -17.31 -8.29
C HIS A 474 -9.21 -15.86 -8.02
N TRP A 475 -10.10 -15.67 -7.05
CA TRP A 475 -10.53 -14.36 -6.60
C TRP A 475 -10.33 -14.19 -5.09
N ALA A 476 -9.81 -13.03 -4.69
CA ALA A 476 -9.73 -12.61 -3.30
C ALA A 476 -10.27 -11.19 -3.12
N HIS A 477 -11.11 -11.02 -2.11
CA HIS A 477 -11.54 -9.73 -1.59
C HIS A 477 -10.82 -9.43 -0.27
N LEU A 478 -10.18 -8.27 -0.22
CA LEU A 478 -9.55 -7.68 0.96
C LEU A 478 -10.47 -6.58 1.50
N ASP A 479 -11.11 -6.82 2.65
CA ASP A 479 -11.77 -5.76 3.42
C ASP A 479 -10.72 -5.12 4.33
N ILE A 480 -10.40 -3.85 4.04
CA ILE A 480 -9.32 -3.09 4.66
C ILE A 480 -9.86 -1.99 5.59
N ALA A 481 -11.16 -1.98 5.90
CA ALA A 481 -11.76 -0.94 6.73
C ALA A 481 -11.08 -0.81 8.11
N GLY A 482 -10.82 -1.94 8.79
CA GLY A 482 -10.18 -1.94 10.12
C GLY A 482 -8.72 -1.49 10.11
N VAL A 483 -8.02 -1.61 8.97
CA VAL A 483 -6.64 -1.16 8.82
C VAL A 483 -6.52 0.22 8.17
N MET A 484 -7.63 0.93 7.91
CA MET A 484 -7.63 2.23 7.21
C MET A 484 -6.75 3.28 7.91
N THR A 485 -6.78 3.30 9.25
CA THR A 485 -6.04 4.25 10.08
C THR A 485 -5.01 3.56 10.96
N ASN A 486 -4.08 4.35 11.48
CA ASN A 486 -3.15 3.97 12.53
C ASN A 486 -3.17 5.05 13.61
N LYS A 487 -3.12 4.64 14.87
CA LYS A 487 -2.89 5.50 16.03
C LYS A 487 -1.46 5.28 16.51
N ASP A 488 -1.19 4.09 17.02
CA ASP A 488 0.08 3.64 17.59
C ASP A 488 0.31 2.12 17.46
N GLU A 489 -0.63 1.40 16.84
CA GLU A 489 -0.63 -0.06 16.71
C GLU A 489 0.54 -0.56 15.84
N VAL A 490 0.89 0.20 14.79
CA VAL A 490 2.07 -0.05 13.95
C VAL A 490 3.17 0.98 14.29
N PRO A 491 4.24 0.59 15.01
CA PRO A 491 5.21 1.55 15.59
C PRO A 491 5.98 2.42 14.58
N TYR A 492 6.08 1.95 13.34
CA TYR A 492 6.74 2.66 12.25
C TYR A 492 5.77 3.50 11.40
N LEU A 493 4.50 3.61 11.78
CA LEU A 493 3.55 4.56 11.21
C LEU A 493 3.21 5.64 12.26
N LYS A 494 3.22 6.91 11.86
CA LYS A 494 2.65 8.00 12.66
C LYS A 494 1.12 7.90 12.63
N LYS A 495 0.44 8.54 13.59
CA LYS A 495 -1.02 8.67 13.59
C LYS A 495 -1.53 9.25 12.27
N GLY A 496 -2.57 8.66 11.69
CA GLY A 496 -3.18 9.07 10.42
C GLY A 496 -3.65 7.87 9.60
N MET A 497 -3.85 8.09 8.30
CA MET A 497 -4.16 7.03 7.33
C MET A 497 -2.93 6.13 7.14
N SER A 498 -3.19 4.83 7.04
CA SER A 498 -2.13 3.82 7.11
C SER A 498 -1.57 3.39 5.74
N GLY A 499 -2.36 3.52 4.67
CA GLY A 499 -2.04 3.01 3.32
C GLY A 499 -1.90 1.49 3.26
N ARG A 500 -2.42 0.76 4.25
CA ARG A 500 -2.32 -0.70 4.35
C ARG A 500 -3.40 -1.37 3.47
N PRO A 501 -3.12 -2.52 2.81
CA PRO A 501 -1.91 -3.33 2.90
C PRO A 501 -0.99 -3.22 1.66
N THR A 502 -0.65 -1.99 1.22
CA THR A 502 0.09 -1.75 -0.05
C THR A 502 1.35 -2.61 -0.19
N ARG A 503 2.21 -2.69 0.84
CA ARG A 503 3.45 -3.49 0.76
C ARG A 503 3.18 -4.98 0.54
N THR A 504 2.11 -5.53 1.14
CA THR A 504 1.71 -6.93 0.94
C THR A 504 1.24 -7.18 -0.49
N LEU A 505 0.53 -6.24 -1.11
CA LEU A 505 0.13 -6.35 -2.52
C LEU A 505 1.35 -6.33 -3.47
N VAL A 506 2.34 -5.48 -3.18
CA VAL A 506 3.60 -5.44 -3.95
C VAL A 506 4.40 -6.74 -3.80
N GLU A 507 4.59 -7.22 -2.57
CA GLU A 507 5.31 -8.47 -2.32
C GLU A 507 4.55 -9.66 -2.94
N PHE A 508 3.22 -9.68 -2.86
CA PHE A 508 2.40 -10.68 -3.53
C PHE A 508 2.63 -10.72 -5.05
N ALA A 509 2.59 -9.57 -5.72
CA ALA A 509 2.88 -9.48 -7.15
C ALA A 509 4.32 -9.92 -7.48
N ALA A 510 5.30 -9.52 -6.67
CA ALA A 510 6.70 -9.92 -6.85
C ALA A 510 6.88 -11.44 -6.71
N ARG A 511 6.18 -12.07 -5.76
CA ARG A 511 6.20 -13.53 -5.58
C ARG A 511 5.58 -14.25 -6.79
N LEU A 512 4.45 -13.76 -7.29
CA LEU A 512 3.81 -14.32 -8.48
C LEU A 512 4.66 -14.18 -9.75
N ALA A 513 5.46 -13.12 -9.85
CA ALA A 513 6.39 -12.90 -10.97
C ALA A 513 7.54 -13.92 -11.00
N THR A 514 7.86 -14.56 -9.87
CA THR A 514 8.93 -15.57 -9.76
C THR A 514 8.44 -17.01 -9.83
N GLN A 515 7.13 -17.25 -9.81
CA GLN A 515 6.53 -18.59 -9.85
C GLN A 515 5.98 -18.85 -11.26
N SER A 516 6.31 -20.02 -11.82
CA SER A 516 5.66 -20.54 -13.02
C SER A 516 4.14 -20.69 -12.81
N ASP A 517 3.35 -20.53 -13.86
CA ASP A 517 1.90 -20.58 -13.76
C ASP A 517 1.43 -21.97 -13.24
N PRO A 518 0.46 -22.07 -12.32
CA PRO A 518 -0.04 -23.36 -11.84
C PRO A 518 -0.68 -24.19 -12.96
N THR A 519 -1.04 -23.57 -14.08
CA THR A 519 -1.58 -24.25 -15.27
C THR A 519 -0.51 -24.91 -16.14
N ASP A 520 0.79 -24.66 -15.89
CA ASP A 520 1.89 -25.34 -16.60
C ASP A 520 2.19 -26.74 -16.06
N SER A 521 1.63 -27.13 -14.91
CA SER A 521 1.56 -28.55 -14.55
C SER A 521 0.40 -29.19 -15.30
N GLY A 522 0.71 -29.80 -16.45
CA GLY A 522 -0.24 -30.62 -17.21
C GLY A 522 -0.95 -31.67 -16.35
N PRO A 523 -2.07 -32.24 -16.84
CA PRO A 523 -2.84 -33.21 -16.06
C PRO A 523 -1.95 -34.39 -15.67
N LEU A 524 -1.85 -34.65 -14.36
CA LEU A 524 -1.29 -35.89 -13.82
C LEU A 524 -2.17 -37.08 -14.19
#